data_AF-A0A9W6TJZ7-F1
#
_entry.id   AF-A0A9W6TJZ7-F1
#
_cell.length_a   1.000
_cell.length_b   1.000
_cell.length_c   1.000
_cell.angle_alpha   90.00
_cell.angle_beta   90.00
_cell.angle_gamma   90.00
#
_symmetry.space_group_name_H-M   'P 1'
#
loop_
_entity.id
_entity.type
_entity.pdbx_description
1 polymer ?
#
loop_
_entity_poly.entity_id
_entity_poly.type
_entity_poly.pdbx_seq_one_letter_code
_entity_poly.pdbx_strand_id
1 'polypeptide(L)'
;MGCAQSKTEDVAATNPPEADAAPAEPVAAEEPKVEEPAAEEPAPAAAEPEAETATSEEPVAPEEPAKELYKVTGHEIDEAGVVFYLVEPVKGEGSFKKRFSEFKALVVALGSPKSLPALPSSGLGAKLRGKHNPELIKERETQLAVVLNAIANDSALAENEAFKKFVE
;
A
#
# COMPACT_ATOMS: atom_id res chain seq x y z
N MET A 1 4.62 60.80 -16.30
CA MET A 1 5.62 61.18 -15.29
C MET A 1 5.73 60.00 -14.33
N GLY A 2 6.77 59.20 -14.25
CA GLY A 2 8.19 59.46 -14.51
C GLY A 2 8.93 59.52 -13.17
N CYS A 3 9.76 58.50 -12.94
CA CYS A 3 10.94 58.48 -12.04
C CYS A 3 10.68 58.39 -10.52
N ALA A 4 11.52 57.80 -9.66
CA ALA A 4 12.68 56.89 -9.79
C ALA A 4 13.23 56.62 -8.36
N GLN A 5 13.89 55.46 -8.20
CA GLN A 5 15.07 55.14 -7.35
C GLN A 5 15.05 55.44 -5.83
N SER A 6 15.45 54.52 -4.94
CA SER A 6 16.80 53.92 -4.77
C SER A 6 16.69 52.75 -3.77
N LYS A 7 17.16 51.53 -4.03
CA LYS A 7 18.54 50.96 -3.98
C LYS A 7 19.13 50.81 -2.56
N THR A 8 19.34 49.55 -2.16
CA THR A 8 20.48 48.94 -1.40
C THR A 8 20.05 47.51 -1.04
N GLU A 9 20.53 46.46 -1.72
CA GLU A 9 21.77 45.70 -1.43
C GLU A 9 21.82 45.12 -0.02
N ASP A 10 21.62 43.80 0.10
CA ASP A 10 22.50 42.96 0.92
C ASP A 10 22.54 41.55 0.31
N VAL A 11 23.69 41.23 -0.26
CA VAL A 11 24.04 39.95 -0.89
C VAL A 11 25.08 39.29 0.00
N ALA A 12 24.88 38.00 0.23
CA ALA A 12 25.88 37.03 0.66
C ALA A 12 26.47 37.27 2.06
N ALA A 13 25.75 36.78 3.08
CA ALA A 13 26.36 36.32 4.31
C ALA A 13 27.27 35.12 4.00
N THR A 14 28.56 35.37 4.09
CA THR A 14 29.66 34.42 4.02
C THR A 14 29.66 33.53 5.27
N ASN A 15 29.68 32.21 5.08
CA ASN A 15 30.25 31.25 6.03
C ASN A 15 31.79 31.33 5.90
N PRO A 16 32.66 31.01 6.90
CA PRO A 16 32.46 30.23 8.12
C PRO A 16 33.02 30.92 9.40
N PRO A 17 33.03 30.23 10.56
CA PRO A 17 34.36 29.98 11.12
C PRO A 17 34.60 28.52 11.55
N GLU A 18 35.77 28.03 11.13
CA GLU A 18 36.53 26.93 11.72
C GLU A 18 36.72 27.17 13.23
N ALA A 19 36.51 26.11 14.02
CA ALA A 19 36.95 26.04 15.41
C ALA A 19 38.05 24.98 15.49
N ASP A 20 39.29 25.42 15.69
CA ASP A 20 40.48 24.60 15.89
C ASP A 20 41.08 24.87 17.28
N ALA A 21 41.72 23.83 17.83
CA ALA A 21 42.67 23.79 18.96
C ALA A 21 42.17 23.53 20.41
N ALA A 22 42.00 22.23 20.74
CA ALA A 22 42.67 21.34 21.74
C ALA A 22 43.44 21.93 22.98
N PRO A 23 43.91 21.14 24.00
CA PRO A 23 43.92 19.67 24.19
C PRO A 23 43.54 19.16 25.63
N ALA A 24 43.25 17.86 25.78
CA ALA A 24 43.40 17.14 27.06
C ALA A 24 43.76 15.66 26.80
N GLU A 25 44.77 15.20 27.52
CA GLU A 25 45.54 13.96 27.39
C GLU A 25 44.80 12.65 27.79
N PRO A 26 45.38 11.48 27.47
CA PRO A 26 44.65 10.22 27.29
C PRO A 26 44.57 9.38 28.57
N VAL A 27 43.42 8.72 28.78
CA VAL A 27 43.31 7.60 29.72
C VAL A 27 42.96 6.33 28.96
N ALA A 28 43.89 5.39 29.09
CA ALA A 28 43.84 4.03 28.60
C ALA A 28 42.82 3.16 29.36
N ALA A 29 42.64 1.95 28.82
CA ALA A 29 41.89 0.79 29.33
C ALA A 29 40.38 0.81 29.01
N GLU A 30 39.75 -0.24 28.49
CA GLU A 30 40.15 -1.63 28.30
C GLU A 30 39.17 -2.26 27.29
N GLU A 31 39.68 -3.01 26.32
CA GLU A 31 38.92 -4.07 25.67
C GLU A 31 38.84 -5.27 26.64
N PRO A 32 37.70 -5.94 26.75
CA PRO A 32 37.68 -7.38 26.92
C PRO A 32 37.03 -7.98 25.67
N LYS A 33 37.81 -8.58 24.76
CA LYS A 33 38.27 -9.98 24.81
C LYS A 33 37.12 -10.98 24.93
N VAL A 34 36.81 -11.57 23.77
CA VAL A 34 36.36 -12.95 23.48
C VAL A 34 36.25 -13.89 24.69
N GLU A 35 35.08 -14.52 24.86
CA GLU A 35 34.96 -15.92 25.29
C GLU A 35 33.59 -16.54 24.87
N GLU A 36 33.59 -17.30 23.78
CA GLU A 36 32.83 -18.56 23.68
C GLU A 36 33.69 -19.60 24.42
N PRO A 37 33.10 -20.56 25.19
CA PRO A 37 32.67 -21.80 24.54
C PRO A 37 31.47 -22.52 25.17
N ALA A 38 30.71 -23.18 24.27
CA ALA A 38 30.31 -24.58 24.25
C ALA A 38 29.74 -25.32 25.49
N ALA A 39 28.70 -26.12 25.15
CA ALA A 39 28.20 -27.35 25.78
C ALA A 39 27.27 -27.14 26.99
N GLU A 40 26.13 -27.83 27.12
CA GLU A 40 25.89 -29.22 26.75
C GLU A 40 24.37 -29.47 26.57
N GLU A 41 24.03 -30.19 25.50
CA GLU A 41 22.79 -30.95 25.34
C GLU A 41 22.68 -31.98 26.49
N PRO A 42 21.46 -32.42 26.88
CA PRO A 42 20.93 -33.58 26.17
C PRO A 42 19.40 -33.57 26.00
N ALA A 43 18.95 -33.90 24.78
CA ALA A 43 17.77 -34.72 24.55
C ALA A 43 18.03 -36.14 25.16
N PRO A 44 17.03 -36.96 25.57
CA PRO A 44 15.90 -37.32 24.73
C PRO A 44 14.58 -37.66 25.46
N ALA A 45 13.51 -37.78 24.67
CA ALA A 45 12.66 -38.99 24.58
C ALA A 45 11.17 -38.68 24.41
N ALA A 46 10.68 -39.11 23.24
CA ALA A 46 9.45 -39.88 23.06
C ALA A 46 8.10 -39.23 23.42
N ALA A 47 7.31 -38.91 22.39
CA ALA A 47 6.28 -39.84 21.89
C ALA A 47 5.25 -39.08 21.03
N GLU A 48 5.24 -39.40 19.73
CA GLU A 48 4.00 -39.43 18.93
C GLU A 48 3.02 -40.45 19.58
N PRO A 49 1.68 -40.29 19.49
CA PRO A 49 1.00 -40.29 18.19
C PRO A 49 -0.24 -39.38 18.03
N GLU A 50 -0.47 -39.04 16.76
CA GLU A 50 -1.73 -38.93 16.01
C GLU A 50 -3.03 -38.55 16.75
N ALA A 51 -3.62 -37.43 16.32
CA ALA A 51 -5.07 -37.31 16.22
C ALA A 51 -5.42 -36.54 14.94
N GLU A 52 -5.95 -37.29 13.97
CA GLU A 52 -6.64 -36.81 12.80
C GLU A 52 -7.66 -35.72 13.17
N THR A 53 -7.50 -34.53 12.62
CA THR A 53 -8.65 -33.70 12.27
C THR A 53 -8.68 -33.61 10.77
N ALA A 54 -9.47 -34.51 10.16
CA ALA A 54 -10.03 -34.33 8.85
C ALA A 54 -10.77 -32.98 8.81
N THR A 55 -10.09 -31.92 8.37
CA THR A 55 -10.78 -30.78 7.79
C THR A 55 -10.89 -31.09 6.31
N SER A 56 -12.14 -31.22 5.87
CA SER A 56 -12.54 -31.45 4.50
C SER A 56 -11.83 -30.44 3.59
N GLU A 57 -10.81 -30.91 2.87
CA GLU A 57 -10.23 -30.19 1.74
C GLU A 57 -11.28 -30.30 0.62
N GLU A 58 -12.23 -29.37 0.63
CA GLU A 58 -13.06 -29.10 -0.53
C GLU A 58 -12.11 -28.62 -1.63
N PRO A 59 -12.10 -29.25 -2.81
CA PRO A 59 -11.16 -28.88 -3.85
C PRO A 59 -11.49 -27.47 -4.30
N VAL A 60 -10.59 -26.52 -3.99
CA VAL A 60 -10.59 -25.21 -4.62
C VAL A 60 -10.35 -25.47 -6.10
N ALA A 61 -11.45 -25.53 -6.86
CA ALA A 61 -11.41 -25.62 -8.30
C ALA A 61 -10.46 -24.52 -8.83
N PRO A 62 -9.62 -24.81 -9.83
CA PRO A 62 -8.75 -23.81 -10.40
C PRO A 62 -9.63 -22.68 -10.93
N GLU A 63 -9.58 -21.52 -10.28
CA GLU A 63 -10.16 -20.28 -10.81
C GLU A 63 -9.53 -20.08 -12.19
N GLU A 64 -10.32 -20.29 -13.25
CA GLU A 64 -9.96 -19.75 -14.56
C GLU A 64 -9.62 -18.27 -14.37
N PRO A 65 -8.51 -17.76 -14.94
CA PRO A 65 -8.13 -16.38 -14.72
C PRO A 65 -9.30 -15.50 -15.15
N ALA A 66 -9.90 -14.82 -14.17
CA ALA A 66 -10.99 -13.88 -14.41
C ALA A 66 -10.56 -12.95 -15.55
N LYS A 67 -11.40 -12.83 -16.59
CA LYS A 67 -11.04 -12.08 -17.79
C LYS A 67 -10.77 -10.63 -17.38
N GLU A 68 -9.63 -10.09 -17.78
CA GLU A 68 -9.35 -8.66 -17.57
C GLU A 68 -10.30 -7.83 -18.45
N LEU A 69 -11.33 -7.28 -17.82
CA LEU A 69 -12.30 -6.38 -18.42
C LEU A 69 -11.98 -4.90 -18.14
N TYR A 70 -11.25 -4.63 -17.06
CA TYR A 70 -10.85 -3.28 -16.66
C TYR A 70 -9.42 -3.26 -16.10
N LYS A 71 -8.75 -2.11 -16.27
CA LYS A 71 -7.41 -1.84 -15.75
C LYS A 71 -7.41 -0.53 -14.98
N VAL A 72 -6.73 -0.52 -13.84
CA VAL A 72 -6.43 0.72 -13.12
C VAL A 72 -5.09 1.23 -13.65
N THR A 73 -5.10 2.30 -14.43
CA THR A 73 -3.92 2.81 -15.16
C THR A 73 -3.06 3.77 -14.34
N GLY A 74 -3.62 4.32 -13.26
CA GLY A 74 -2.87 5.13 -12.30
C GLY A 74 -3.76 5.81 -11.28
N HIS A 75 -3.24 6.88 -10.70
CA HIS A 75 -3.95 7.70 -9.73
C HIS A 75 -3.66 9.19 -9.91
N GLU A 76 -4.58 10.01 -9.44
CA GLU A 76 -4.45 11.46 -9.33
C GLU A 76 -4.77 11.90 -7.90
N ILE A 77 -4.08 12.93 -7.42
CA ILE A 77 -4.36 13.56 -6.13
C ILE A 77 -4.85 14.97 -6.41
N ASP A 78 -6.06 15.29 -5.98
CA ASP A 78 -6.61 16.64 -6.15
C ASP A 78 -6.02 17.65 -5.14
N GLU A 79 -6.42 18.92 -5.27
CA GLU A 79 -6.01 20.01 -4.37
C GLU A 79 -6.45 19.77 -2.91
N ALA A 80 -7.52 18.99 -2.69
CA ALA A 80 -7.99 18.59 -1.37
C ALA A 80 -7.23 17.37 -0.80
N GLY A 81 -6.30 16.79 -1.56
CA GLY A 81 -5.54 15.61 -1.18
C GLY A 81 -6.36 14.33 -1.19
N VAL A 82 -7.39 14.22 -2.03
CA VAL A 82 -8.18 13.02 -2.30
C VAL A 82 -7.52 12.24 -3.43
N VAL A 83 -7.32 10.94 -3.21
CA VAL A 83 -6.75 10.03 -4.22
C VAL A 83 -7.89 9.48 -5.09
N PHE A 84 -7.82 9.77 -6.38
CA PHE A 84 -8.64 9.19 -7.44
C PHE A 84 -7.84 8.13 -8.18
N TYR A 85 -8.49 7.03 -8.53
CA TYR A 85 -7.92 5.93 -9.31
C TYR A 85 -8.51 6.01 -10.72
N LEU A 86 -7.65 5.99 -11.72
CA LEU A 86 -8.02 6.07 -13.14
C LEU A 86 -8.25 4.65 -13.63
N VAL A 87 -9.45 4.39 -14.13
CA VAL A 87 -9.88 3.07 -14.59
C VAL A 87 -10.23 3.14 -16.06
N GLU A 88 -9.70 2.20 -16.83
CA GLU A 88 -9.91 2.05 -18.26
C GLU A 88 -10.50 0.66 -18.56
N PRO A 89 -11.58 0.56 -19.35
CA PRO A 89 -12.06 -0.71 -19.84
C PRO A 89 -11.05 -1.29 -20.84
N VAL A 90 -10.76 -2.58 -20.74
CA VAL A 90 -9.86 -3.30 -21.66
C VAL A 90 -10.49 -3.41 -23.05
N LYS A 91 -11.81 -3.54 -23.09
CA LYS A 91 -12.59 -3.65 -24.32
C LYS A 91 -13.65 -2.55 -24.34
N GLY A 92 -13.26 -1.36 -24.80
CA GLY A 92 -14.14 -0.20 -24.90
C GLY A 92 -13.33 1.08 -25.09
N GLU A 93 -14.03 2.20 -25.24
CA GLU A 93 -13.45 3.54 -25.21
C GLU A 93 -13.90 4.25 -23.94
N GLY A 94 -13.01 5.09 -23.40
CA GLY A 94 -13.27 5.91 -22.23
C GLY A 94 -12.38 5.54 -21.05
N SER A 95 -12.31 6.46 -20.09
CA SER A 95 -11.72 6.22 -18.78
C SER A 95 -12.58 6.95 -17.75
N PHE A 96 -12.64 6.39 -16.56
CA PHE A 96 -13.37 7.01 -15.46
C PHE A 96 -12.49 7.04 -14.22
N LYS A 97 -12.71 8.05 -13.38
CA LYS A 97 -11.95 8.23 -12.14
C LYS A 97 -12.85 8.07 -10.93
N LYS A 98 -12.42 7.24 -9.97
CA LYS A 98 -13.17 7.01 -8.72
C LYS A 98 -12.23 7.08 -7.53
N ARG A 99 -12.74 7.57 -6.41
CA ARG A 99 -11.99 7.52 -5.13
C ARG A 99 -12.16 6.15 -4.48
N PHE A 100 -11.19 5.74 -3.66
CA PHE A 100 -11.25 4.46 -2.94
C PHE A 100 -12.56 4.27 -2.14
N SER A 101 -13.12 5.33 -1.56
CA SER A 101 -14.39 5.23 -0.83
C SER A 101 -15.60 4.89 -1.72
N GLU A 102 -15.56 5.19 -3.01
CA GLU A 102 -16.63 4.79 -3.94
C GLU A 102 -16.56 3.29 -4.24
N PHE A 103 -15.37 2.71 -4.35
CA PHE A 103 -15.22 1.25 -4.47
C PHE A 103 -15.77 0.53 -3.23
N LYS A 104 -15.55 1.09 -2.03
CA LYS A 104 -16.17 0.55 -0.82
C LYS A 104 -17.70 0.65 -0.88
N ALA A 105 -18.23 1.79 -1.31
CA ALA A 105 -19.66 1.98 -1.46
C ALA A 105 -20.27 1.01 -2.48
N LEU A 106 -19.57 0.74 -3.58
CA LEU A 106 -19.94 -0.26 -4.57
C LEU A 106 -20.05 -1.66 -3.94
N VAL A 107 -19.00 -2.13 -3.26
CA VAL A 107 -19.01 -3.47 -2.63
C VAL A 107 -20.12 -3.59 -1.58
N VAL A 108 -20.38 -2.52 -0.81
CA VAL A 108 -21.49 -2.47 0.13
C VAL A 108 -22.84 -2.50 -0.59
N ALA A 109 -23.01 -1.74 -1.68
CA ALA A 109 -24.24 -1.70 -2.47
C ALA A 109 -24.54 -3.04 -3.17
N LEU A 110 -23.49 -3.81 -3.50
CA LEU A 110 -23.59 -5.18 -3.99
C LEU A 110 -23.91 -6.21 -2.88
N GLY A 111 -24.03 -5.78 -1.62
CA GLY A 111 -24.36 -6.65 -0.48
C GLY A 111 -23.15 -7.30 0.19
N SER A 112 -21.93 -6.83 -0.09
CA SER A 112 -20.67 -7.41 0.41
C SER A 112 -20.56 -8.93 0.17
N PRO A 113 -20.67 -9.37 -1.09
CA PRO A 113 -20.63 -10.78 -1.44
C PRO A 113 -19.28 -11.40 -1.03
N LYS A 114 -19.34 -12.59 -0.43
CA LYS A 114 -18.14 -13.33 0.06
C LYS A 114 -17.25 -13.84 -1.07
N SER A 115 -17.78 -13.91 -2.30
CA SER A 115 -17.05 -14.29 -3.51
C SER A 115 -16.13 -13.19 -4.02
N LEU A 116 -16.27 -11.95 -3.54
CA LEU A 116 -15.41 -10.86 -3.96
C LEU A 116 -14.07 -10.87 -3.21
N PRO A 117 -12.97 -10.52 -3.90
CA PRO A 117 -11.69 -10.30 -3.26
C PRO A 117 -11.80 -9.25 -2.16
N ALA A 118 -10.95 -9.37 -1.15
CA ALA A 118 -10.89 -8.39 -0.07
C ALA A 118 -10.53 -7.00 -0.63
N LEU A 119 -11.23 -5.98 -0.15
CA LEU A 119 -10.88 -4.60 -0.45
C LEU A 119 -9.56 -4.20 0.23
N PRO A 120 -8.81 -3.27 -0.38
CA PRO A 120 -7.58 -2.77 0.21
C PRO A 120 -7.74 -2.24 1.62
N SER A 121 -6.68 -2.40 2.40
CA SER A 121 -6.70 -2.06 3.82
C SER A 121 -7.03 -0.57 4.04
N SER A 122 -8.06 -0.36 4.88
CA SER A 122 -8.49 0.95 5.38
C SER A 122 -8.19 1.12 6.88
N GLY A 123 -7.49 0.15 7.46
CA GLY A 123 -7.29 0.01 8.90
C GLY A 123 -6.25 0.95 9.48
N LEU A 124 -5.91 0.72 10.75
CA LEU A 124 -4.97 1.54 11.51
C LEU A 124 -3.58 1.61 10.83
N GLY A 125 -3.10 0.49 10.26
CA GLY A 125 -1.83 0.44 9.53
C GLY A 125 -1.81 1.33 8.28
N ALA A 126 -2.92 1.38 7.53
CA ALA A 126 -3.07 2.27 6.38
C ALA A 126 -3.09 3.75 6.79
N LYS A 127 -3.68 4.07 7.95
CA LYS A 127 -3.68 5.45 8.49
C LYS A 127 -2.29 5.87 8.95
N LEU A 128 -1.54 4.98 9.59
CA LEU A 128 -0.17 5.23 10.06
C LEU A 128 0.80 5.48 8.90
N ARG A 129 0.68 4.73 7.80
CA ARG A 129 1.51 4.94 6.59
C ARG A 129 1.16 6.24 5.84
N GLY A 130 -0.03 6.78 6.05
CA GLY A 130 -0.52 7.99 5.40
C GLY A 130 -1.27 7.71 4.09
N LYS A 131 -2.29 8.52 3.81
CA LYS A 131 -3.19 8.35 2.65
C LYS A 131 -2.50 8.51 1.29
N HIS A 132 -1.35 9.18 1.25
CA HIS A 132 -0.56 9.47 0.04
C HIS A 132 0.69 8.63 -0.07
N ASN A 133 0.82 7.59 0.76
CA ASN A 133 1.95 6.69 0.67
C ASN A 133 1.93 5.95 -0.69
N PRO A 134 3.02 6.02 -1.48
CA PRO A 134 3.04 5.48 -2.83
C PRO A 134 2.90 3.95 -2.86
N GLU A 135 3.41 3.23 -1.86
CA GLU A 135 3.27 1.77 -1.77
C GLU A 135 1.80 1.39 -1.54
N LEU A 136 1.14 2.12 -0.63
CA LEU A 136 -0.27 1.91 -0.32
C LEU A 136 -1.18 2.28 -1.49
N ILE A 137 -0.83 3.32 -2.25
CA ILE A 137 -1.57 3.68 -3.46
C ILE A 137 -1.42 2.58 -4.53
N LYS A 138 -0.22 2.07 -4.77
CA LYS A 138 0.02 0.98 -5.73
C LYS A 138 -0.65 -0.33 -5.34
N GLU A 139 -0.62 -0.67 -4.04
CA GLU A 139 -1.35 -1.82 -3.51
C GLU A 139 -2.85 -1.69 -3.81
N ARG A 140 -3.40 -0.49 -3.57
CA ARG A 140 -4.80 -0.18 -3.87
C ARG A 140 -5.09 -0.28 -5.35
N GLU A 141 -4.28 0.30 -6.24
CA GLU A 141 -4.48 0.20 -7.69
C GLU A 141 -4.63 -1.26 -8.13
N THR A 142 -3.71 -2.11 -7.67
CA THR A 142 -3.67 -3.53 -8.01
C THR A 142 -4.91 -4.25 -7.48
N GLN A 143 -5.22 -4.12 -6.19
CA GLN A 143 -6.36 -4.81 -5.59
C GLN A 143 -7.70 -4.28 -6.10
N LEU A 144 -7.83 -2.99 -6.38
CA LEU A 144 -9.04 -2.41 -6.97
C LEU A 144 -9.27 -2.96 -8.38
N ALA A 145 -8.22 -3.13 -9.18
CA ALA A 145 -8.33 -3.81 -10.47
C ALA A 145 -8.85 -5.23 -10.30
N VAL A 146 -8.31 -6.00 -9.35
CA VAL A 146 -8.75 -7.38 -9.08
C VAL A 146 -10.22 -7.43 -8.65
N VAL A 147 -10.63 -6.58 -7.69
CA VAL A 147 -12.03 -6.50 -7.22
C VAL A 147 -12.97 -6.12 -8.36
N LEU A 148 -12.60 -5.13 -9.17
CA LEU A 148 -13.47 -4.65 -10.24
C LEU A 148 -13.62 -5.69 -11.36
N ASN A 149 -12.55 -6.42 -11.69
CA ASN A 149 -12.64 -7.55 -12.61
C ASN A 149 -13.45 -8.71 -12.02
N ALA A 150 -13.33 -9.02 -10.74
CA ALA A 150 -14.16 -10.04 -10.10
C ALA A 150 -15.65 -9.71 -10.18
N ILE A 151 -16.02 -8.44 -9.91
CA ILE A 151 -17.40 -7.95 -10.08
C ILE A 151 -17.85 -8.06 -11.54
N ALA A 152 -17.00 -7.65 -12.48
CA ALA A 152 -17.35 -7.63 -13.90
C ALA A 152 -17.47 -9.03 -14.53
N ASN A 153 -16.77 -10.03 -13.99
CA ASN A 153 -16.84 -11.41 -14.45
C ASN A 153 -18.01 -12.19 -13.82
N ASP A 154 -18.55 -11.74 -12.69
CA ASP A 154 -19.75 -12.30 -12.09
C ASP A 154 -21.00 -11.70 -12.75
N SER A 155 -21.78 -12.50 -13.47
CA SER A 155 -22.95 -12.00 -14.19
C SER A 155 -24.00 -11.36 -13.28
N ALA A 156 -24.17 -11.87 -12.05
CA ALA A 156 -25.16 -11.31 -11.11
C ALA A 156 -24.71 -9.94 -10.57
N LEU A 157 -23.41 -9.76 -10.37
CA LEU A 157 -22.86 -8.49 -9.90
C LEU A 157 -22.68 -7.48 -11.04
N ALA A 158 -22.27 -7.93 -12.22
CA ALA A 158 -22.11 -7.09 -13.41
C ALA A 158 -23.43 -6.52 -13.92
N GLU A 159 -24.53 -7.27 -13.80
CA GLU A 159 -25.86 -6.79 -14.19
C GLU A 159 -26.51 -5.87 -13.15
N ASN A 160 -25.94 -5.78 -11.95
CA ASN A 160 -26.45 -4.95 -10.87
C ASN A 160 -26.39 -3.45 -11.25
N GLU A 161 -27.46 -2.72 -10.94
CA GLU A 161 -27.53 -1.28 -11.21
C GLU A 161 -26.41 -0.49 -10.52
N ALA A 162 -26.00 -0.89 -9.32
CA ALA A 162 -24.94 -0.21 -8.58
C ALA A 162 -23.61 -0.28 -9.34
N PHE A 163 -23.30 -1.43 -9.95
CA PHE A 163 -22.10 -1.59 -10.75
C PHE A 163 -22.18 -0.82 -12.07
N LYS A 164 -23.32 -0.92 -12.77
CA LYS A 164 -23.54 -0.16 -14.02
C LYS A 164 -23.37 1.35 -13.83
N LYS A 165 -23.96 1.93 -12.77
CA LYS A 165 -23.81 3.35 -12.41
C LYS A 165 -22.39 3.69 -11.95
N PHE A 166 -21.64 2.71 -11.43
CA PHE A 166 -20.28 2.93 -10.99
C PHE A 166 -19.32 3.07 -12.18
N VAL A 167 -19.51 2.29 -13.26
CA VAL A 167 -18.62 2.31 -14.44
C VAL A 167 -19.05 3.31 -15.52
N GLU A 168 -20.12 4.06 -15.27
CA GLU A 168 -20.59 5.18 -16.10
C GLU A 168 -19.75 6.45 -15.91
#